data_AF-A0A8H5DAR8-F1
#
_entry.id   AF-A0A8H5DAR8-F1
#
_cell.length_a   1.000
_cell.length_b   1.000
_cell.length_c   1.000
_cell.angle_alpha   90.00
_cell.angle_beta   90.00
_cell.angle_gamma   90.00
#
_symmetry.space_group_name_H-M   'P 1'
#
loop_
_entity.id
_entity.type
_entity.pdbx_description
1 polymer ?
#
loop_
_entity_poly.entity_id
_entity_poly.type
_entity_poly.pdbx_seq_one_letter_code
_entity_poly.pdbx_strand_id
1 'polypeptide(L)'
;LAKYPTPTGSGGAAKSSHGVECPTSESVWQVDPSTLPEMPAQAEKYMEDGAGTGPGISGKGSHWDTDSGTATASVAVGSSTSTGGSSSSSSEEEDDDSGAAALGFGPLYVTAAATVFTLFGTLLL
;
A
#
# COMPACT_ATOMS: atom_id res chain seq x y z
N LEU A 1 -9.80 -16.58 13.05
CA LEU A 1 -10.46 -15.55 12.21
C LEU A 1 -11.75 -14.96 12.80
N ALA A 2 -12.54 -15.68 13.59
CA ALA A 2 -13.81 -15.15 14.13
C ALA A 2 -13.67 -13.94 15.09
N LYS A 3 -12.53 -13.78 15.77
CA LYS A 3 -12.30 -12.68 16.73
C LYS A 3 -11.85 -11.37 16.08
N TYR A 4 -11.27 -11.44 14.88
CA TYR A 4 -10.79 -10.30 14.10
C TYR A 4 -11.14 -10.57 12.64
N PRO A 5 -12.37 -10.24 12.21
CA PRO A 5 -12.76 -10.40 10.82
C PRO A 5 -11.86 -9.54 9.93
N THR A 6 -11.68 -9.98 8.68
CA THR A 6 -11.03 -9.16 7.66
C THR A 6 -11.75 -7.82 7.53
N PRO A 7 -11.03 -6.69 7.49
CA PRO A 7 -11.64 -5.39 7.28
C PRO A 7 -12.50 -5.40 6.01
N THR A 8 -13.69 -4.82 6.09
CA THR A 8 -14.59 -4.65 4.95
C THR A 8 -14.40 -3.28 4.32
N GLY A 9 -14.60 -3.17 3.01
CA GLY A 9 -14.45 -1.92 2.27
C GLY A 9 -13.06 -1.72 1.66
N SER A 10 -12.91 -0.69 0.83
CA SER A 10 -11.68 -0.43 0.08
C SER A 10 -10.56 0.21 0.92
N GLY A 11 -10.82 0.54 2.19
CA GLY A 11 -9.85 1.24 3.05
C GLY A 11 -9.44 2.60 2.52
N GLY A 12 -10.31 3.28 1.76
CA GLY A 12 -9.99 4.54 1.10
C GLY A 12 -9.16 4.40 -0.18
N ALA A 13 -9.01 3.18 -0.73
CA ALA A 13 -8.35 3.00 -2.01
C ALA A 13 -9.10 3.78 -3.11
N ALA A 14 -8.33 4.47 -3.95
CA ALA A 14 -8.87 5.25 -5.05
C ALA A 14 -9.67 4.36 -6.01
N LYS A 15 -10.91 4.75 -6.30
CA LYS A 15 -11.79 4.07 -7.27
C LYS A 15 -11.43 4.40 -8.73
N SER A 16 -10.68 5.48 -8.94
CA SER A 16 -10.19 5.91 -10.25
C SER A 16 -8.67 6.11 -10.22
N SER A 17 -7.98 5.59 -11.23
CA SER A 17 -6.55 5.82 -11.44
C SER A 17 -6.35 7.06 -12.32
N HIS A 18 -5.35 7.85 -11.98
CA HIS A 18 -4.96 9.04 -12.73
C HIS A 18 -3.64 8.72 -13.44
N GLY A 19 -3.72 7.91 -14.49
CA GLY A 19 -2.55 7.59 -15.30
C GLY A 19 -2.07 8.85 -16.02
N VAL A 20 -0.79 9.20 -15.87
CA VAL A 20 -0.14 10.24 -16.66
C VAL A 20 0.65 9.60 -17.80
N GLU A 21 0.79 10.31 -18.91
CA GLU A 21 1.55 9.82 -20.05
C GLU A 21 3.04 9.69 -19.68
N CYS A 22 3.65 8.56 -20.02
CA CYS A 22 5.08 8.35 -19.78
C CYS A 22 5.91 9.23 -20.72
N PRO A 23 7.06 9.76 -20.26
CA PRO A 23 7.97 10.50 -21.13
C PRO A 23 8.39 9.68 -22.35
N THR A 24 8.49 10.34 -23.50
CA THR A 24 9.00 9.74 -24.74
C THR A 24 10.50 9.47 -24.62
N SER A 25 10.97 8.40 -25.27
CA SER A 25 12.40 8.09 -25.29
C SER A 25 13.20 9.15 -26.07
N GLU A 26 14.25 9.69 -25.45
CA GLU A 26 15.14 10.70 -26.02
C GLU A 26 16.56 10.62 -25.42
N SER A 27 17.46 11.51 -25.85
CA SER A 27 18.89 11.47 -25.47
C SER A 27 19.13 11.49 -23.94
N VAL A 28 18.27 12.20 -23.19
CA VAL A 28 18.34 12.29 -21.73
C VAL A 28 17.49 11.23 -21.00
N TRP A 29 16.66 10.47 -21.73
CA TRP A 29 15.75 9.48 -21.18
C TRP A 29 15.57 8.31 -22.16
N GLN A 30 16.35 7.24 -22.01
CA GLN A 30 16.42 6.14 -22.98
C GLN A 30 15.49 4.96 -22.65
N VAL A 31 14.41 5.21 -21.90
CA VAL A 31 13.43 4.17 -21.54
C VAL A 31 12.33 4.15 -22.60
N ASP A 32 12.03 2.96 -23.12
CA ASP A 32 10.88 2.75 -24.01
C ASP A 32 9.59 2.68 -23.16
N PRO A 33 8.68 3.66 -23.27
CA PRO A 33 7.46 3.68 -22.48
C PRO A 33 6.43 2.62 -22.91
N SER A 34 6.66 1.94 -24.04
CA SER A 34 5.72 0.94 -24.58
C SER A 34 5.97 -0.48 -24.08
N THR A 35 7.11 -0.72 -23.41
CA THR A 35 7.51 -2.05 -22.95
C THR A 35 7.81 -2.06 -21.45
N LEU A 36 7.45 -3.17 -20.80
CA LEU A 36 7.77 -3.45 -19.40
C LEU A 36 8.44 -4.82 -19.31
N PRO A 37 9.33 -5.06 -18.33
CA PRO A 37 9.81 -6.40 -18.06
C PRO A 37 8.65 -7.34 -17.73
N GLU A 38 8.68 -8.56 -18.28
CA GLU A 38 7.72 -9.61 -17.94
C GLU A 38 7.84 -9.98 -16.45
N MET A 39 6.72 -10.43 -15.85
CA MET A 39 6.74 -10.91 -14.48
C MET A 39 7.68 -12.13 -14.38
N PRO A 40 8.64 -12.15 -13.44
CA PRO A 40 9.49 -13.33 -13.27
C PRO A 40 8.64 -14.54 -12.86
N ALA A 41 8.89 -15.71 -13.46
CA ALA A 41 8.15 -16.94 -13.13
C ALA A 41 8.25 -17.32 -11.64
N GLN A 42 9.39 -17.01 -10.99
CA GLN A 42 9.53 -17.23 -9.55
C GLN A 42 8.69 -16.27 -8.71
N ALA A 43 8.32 -15.10 -9.24
CA ALA A 43 7.42 -14.17 -8.58
C ALA A 43 5.95 -14.56 -8.79
N GLU A 44 5.61 -15.10 -9.96
CA GLU A 44 4.25 -15.53 -10.33
C GLU A 44 3.67 -16.55 -9.34
N LYS A 45 4.51 -17.48 -8.85
CA LYS A 45 4.12 -18.45 -7.80
C LYS A 45 3.49 -17.77 -6.56
N TYR A 46 3.96 -16.59 -6.18
CA TYR A 46 3.44 -15.89 -5.00
C TYR A 46 2.10 -15.20 -5.27
N MET A 47 1.80 -14.89 -6.54
CA MET A 47 0.50 -14.35 -6.95
C MET A 47 -0.55 -15.46 -7.04
N GLU A 48 -0.15 -16.67 -7.46
CA GLU A 48 -1.04 -17.84 -7.58
C GLU A 48 -1.25 -18.57 -6.25
N ASP A 49 -0.16 -18.94 -5.58
CA ASP A 49 -0.19 -19.76 -4.36
C ASP A 49 -0.24 -18.91 -3.08
N GLY A 50 -0.08 -17.59 -3.20
CA GLY A 50 0.07 -16.67 -2.09
C GLY A 50 1.51 -16.64 -1.52
N ALA A 51 1.77 -15.68 -0.64
CA ALA A 51 3.12 -15.46 -0.08
C ALA A 51 3.63 -16.56 0.87
N GLY A 52 2.80 -17.56 1.20
CA GLY A 52 3.16 -18.66 2.10
C GLY A 52 3.47 -18.21 3.54
N THR A 53 4.22 -19.05 4.27
CA THR A 53 4.66 -18.75 5.63
C THR A 53 5.97 -17.96 5.59
N GLY A 54 5.95 -16.74 6.14
CA GLY A 54 7.14 -15.90 6.20
C GLY A 54 8.26 -16.50 7.07
N PRO A 55 9.54 -16.32 6.72
CA PRO A 55 10.68 -16.94 7.41
C PRO A 55 10.89 -16.43 8.86
N GLY A 56 10.22 -15.35 9.26
CA GLY A 56 10.31 -14.78 10.61
C GLY A 56 11.68 -14.17 10.94
N ILE A 57 11.87 -13.82 12.22
CA ILE A 57 13.12 -13.20 12.72
C ILE A 57 14.17 -14.23 13.16
N SER A 58 13.80 -15.51 13.25
CA SER A 58 14.65 -16.57 13.80
C SER A 58 15.60 -17.21 12.78
N GLY A 59 15.92 -16.50 11.70
CA GLY A 59 16.79 -16.97 10.62
C GLY A 59 17.36 -15.80 9.84
N LYS A 60 17.78 -16.03 8.59
CA LYS A 60 18.32 -14.95 7.75
C LYS A 60 17.32 -13.81 7.48
N GLY A 61 16.01 -14.04 7.62
CA GLY A 61 14.97 -13.07 7.27
C GLY A 61 14.72 -13.02 5.75
N SER A 62 13.59 -12.45 5.35
CA SER A 62 13.15 -12.42 3.94
C SER A 62 14.00 -11.53 3.04
N HIS A 63 14.65 -10.51 3.60
CA HIS A 63 15.57 -9.61 2.91
C HIS A 63 16.64 -10.36 2.11
N TRP A 64 17.21 -11.42 2.68
CA TRP A 64 18.35 -12.14 2.13
C TRP A 64 17.93 -13.42 1.39
N ASP A 65 16.63 -13.60 1.13
CA ASP A 65 16.16 -14.62 0.19
C ASP A 65 16.23 -14.08 -1.23
N THR A 66 17.12 -14.65 -2.04
CA THR A 66 17.44 -14.15 -3.38
C THR A 66 16.62 -14.81 -4.49
N ASP A 67 15.36 -15.17 -4.27
CA ASP A 67 14.66 -16.11 -5.17
C ASP A 67 13.44 -15.57 -5.92
N SER A 68 13.05 -14.29 -5.74
CA SER A 68 11.90 -13.72 -6.48
C SER A 68 12.13 -13.62 -7.99
N GLY A 69 13.34 -13.92 -8.47
CA GLY A 69 13.68 -14.00 -9.88
C GLY A 69 14.05 -12.66 -10.52
N THR A 70 14.34 -12.72 -11.82
CA THR A 70 14.56 -11.55 -12.67
C THR A 70 13.84 -11.79 -13.98
N ALA A 71 13.25 -10.74 -14.55
CA ALA A 71 12.58 -10.83 -15.84
C ALA A 71 13.57 -11.25 -16.92
N THR A 72 13.20 -12.24 -17.73
CA THR A 72 14.03 -12.71 -18.86
C THR A 72 13.54 -12.20 -20.21
N ALA A 73 12.39 -11.52 -20.24
CA ALA A 73 11.76 -10.97 -21.43
C ALA A 73 10.99 -9.69 -21.09
N SER A 74 10.51 -9.01 -22.13
CA SER A 74 9.69 -7.80 -22.02
C SER A 74 8.33 -8.02 -22.67
N VAL A 75 7.30 -7.39 -22.12
CA VAL A 75 5.92 -7.40 -22.60
C VAL A 75 5.46 -5.99 -22.94
N ALA A 76 4.46 -5.87 -23.82
CA ALA A 76 3.84 -4.58 -24.11
C ALA A 76 3.07 -4.04 -22.89
N VAL A 77 3.15 -2.73 -22.66
CA VAL A 77 2.32 -2.03 -21.66
C VAL A 77 0.83 -2.33 -21.91
N GLY A 78 0.09 -2.58 -20.83
CA GLY A 78 -1.34 -2.89 -20.88
C GLY A 78 -1.68 -4.35 -21.18
N SER A 79 -0.69 -5.19 -21.49
CA SER A 79 -0.89 -6.64 -21.61
C SER A 79 -0.96 -7.36 -20.25
N SER A 80 -0.81 -6.63 -19.14
CA SER A 80 -0.89 -7.14 -17.77
C SER A 80 -2.32 -7.53 -17.42
N THR A 81 -2.54 -8.81 -17.11
CA THR A 81 -3.83 -9.39 -16.72
C THR A 81 -4.24 -9.12 -15.27
N SER A 82 -3.57 -8.19 -14.58
CA SER A 82 -3.86 -7.84 -13.18
C SER A 82 -5.34 -7.51 -13.02
N THR A 83 -6.11 -8.51 -12.61
CA THR A 83 -7.55 -8.40 -12.44
C THR A 83 -7.76 -7.82 -11.05
N GLY A 84 -7.50 -6.52 -10.90
CA GLY A 84 -8.08 -5.76 -9.79
C GLY A 84 -9.58 -5.81 -10.01
N GLY A 85 -10.25 -6.78 -9.36
CA GLY A 85 -11.66 -7.06 -9.54
C GLY A 85 -12.49 -5.80 -9.40
N SER A 86 -12.86 -5.21 -10.54
CA SER A 86 -13.92 -4.23 -10.64
C SER A 86 -15.23 -4.99 -10.57
N SER A 87 -15.52 -5.58 -9.40
CA SER A 87 -16.89 -5.92 -9.04
C SER A 87 -17.59 -4.60 -8.77
N SER A 88 -18.06 -3.98 -9.86
CA SER A 88 -19.03 -2.90 -9.87
C SER A 88 -20.35 -3.44 -9.32
N SER A 89 -20.43 -3.59 -8.00
CA SER A 89 -21.70 -3.67 -7.30
C SER A 89 -22.19 -2.24 -7.14
N SER A 90 -23.16 -1.87 -7.96
CA SER A 90 -23.93 -0.65 -7.80
C SER A 90 -24.57 -0.66 -6.41
N SER A 91 -24.01 0.10 -5.49
CA SER A 91 -24.64 0.43 -4.23
C SER A 91 -24.30 1.88 -3.93
N GLU A 92 -25.32 2.71 -4.16
CA GLU A 92 -25.65 4.00 -3.55
C GLU A 92 -24.48 4.82 -2.99
N GLU A 93 -24.31 6.00 -3.55
CA GLU A 93 -23.43 7.08 -3.12
C GLU A 93 -23.62 7.40 -1.63
N GLU A 94 -22.67 7.01 -0.77
CA GLU A 94 -22.49 7.57 0.56
C GLU A 94 -21.04 8.12 0.59
N ASP A 95 -20.92 9.44 0.37
CA ASP A 95 -19.69 10.21 0.51
C ASP A 95 -19.28 10.26 1.99
N ASP A 96 -18.61 9.23 2.49
CA ASP A 96 -17.89 9.27 3.77
C ASP A 96 -16.39 9.53 3.52
N ASP A 97 -16.08 10.74 3.07
CA ASP A 97 -14.72 11.28 3.15
C ASP A 97 -14.43 11.62 4.62
N SER A 98 -14.05 10.61 5.38
CA SER A 98 -13.54 10.76 6.75
C SER A 98 -12.46 9.72 7.04
N GLY A 99 -11.31 9.91 6.39
CA GLY A 99 -10.03 9.35 6.84
C GLY A 99 -9.51 10.00 8.14
N ALA A 100 -10.26 10.94 8.73
CA ALA A 100 -10.03 11.39 10.08
C ALA A 100 -10.54 10.32 11.05
N ALA A 101 -9.63 9.57 11.68
CA ALA A 101 -9.98 8.83 12.89
C ALA A 101 -10.73 9.80 13.82
N ALA A 102 -11.95 9.45 14.24
CA ALA A 102 -12.74 10.29 15.12
C ALA A 102 -11.87 10.67 16.33
N LEU A 103 -11.38 11.91 16.33
CA LEU A 103 -10.56 12.46 17.39
C LEU A 103 -11.49 12.64 18.58
N GLY A 104 -11.71 11.57 19.34
CA GLY A 104 -12.35 11.67 20.65
C GLY A 104 -11.56 12.66 21.50
N PHE A 105 -12.16 13.22 22.55
CA PHE A 105 -11.53 14.24 23.40
C PHE A 105 -10.25 13.79 24.15
N GLY A 106 -9.80 12.55 23.96
CA GLY A 106 -8.60 11.95 24.58
C GLY A 106 -7.30 12.73 24.35
N PRO A 107 -6.91 13.07 23.10
CA PRO A 107 -5.70 13.83 22.83
C PRO A 107 -5.74 15.26 23.40
N LEU A 108 -6.93 15.87 23.47
CA LEU A 108 -7.11 17.19 24.10
C LEU A 108 -6.89 17.15 25.62
N TYR A 109 -7.33 16.08 26.31
CA TYR A 109 -7.13 15.96 27.75
C TYR A 109 -5.65 15.74 28.10
N VAL A 110 -4.94 14.89 27.36
CA VAL A 110 -3.53 14.58 27.60
C VAL A 110 -2.65 15.81 27.37
N THR A 111 -2.91 16.56 26.29
CA THR A 111 -2.17 17.80 25.99
C THR A 111 -2.48 18.92 26.98
N ALA A 112 -3.73 19.05 27.43
CA ALA A 112 -4.10 20.01 28.47
C ALA A 112 -3.44 19.69 29.82
N ALA A 113 -3.42 18.42 30.24
CA ALA A 113 -2.77 18.02 31.48
C ALA A 113 -1.25 18.28 31.43
N ALA A 114 -0.60 17.97 30.31
CA ALA A 114 0.83 18.19 30.14
C ALA A 114 1.21 19.68 30.19
N THR A 115 0.42 20.56 29.58
CA THR A 115 0.69 22.02 29.58
C THR A 115 0.51 22.63 30.96
N VAL A 116 -0.53 22.23 31.71
CA VAL A 116 -0.75 22.70 33.10
C VAL A 116 0.40 22.27 34.01
N PHE A 117 0.84 21.01 33.96
CA PHE A 117 1.97 20.54 34.76
C PHE A 117 3.28 21.23 34.39
N THR A 118 3.49 21.52 33.11
CA THR A 118 4.69 22.25 32.65
C THR A 118 4.68 23.68 33.16
N LEU A 119 3.55 24.39 33.08
CA LEU A 119 3.43 25.76 33.61
C LEU A 119 3.61 25.79 35.13
N PHE A 120 3.00 24.85 35.87
CA PHE A 120 3.15 24.77 37.32
C PHE A 120 4.59 24.40 37.72
N GLY A 121 5.24 23.51 36.96
CA GLY A 121 6.64 23.15 37.15
C GLY A 121 7.60 24.32 36.89
N THR A 122 7.35 25.14 35.86
CA THR A 122 8.14 26.34 35.58
C THR A 122 7.93 27.48 36.56
N LEU A 123 6.79 27.52 37.27
CA LEU A 123 6.49 28.56 38.26
C LEU A 123 7.04 28.24 39.67
N LEU A 124 7.38 26.97 39.93
CA LEU A 124 7.96 26.48 41.19
C LEU A 124 9.50 26.34 41.15
N LEU A 125 10.13 26.70 40.03
CA LEU A 125 11.59 26.83 39.86
C LEU A 125 11.99 28.31 39.90
#